data_AF-A0AAW7MAC0-F1
#
_entry.id   AF-A0AAW7MAC0-F1
#
_cell.length_a   1.000
_cell.length_b   1.000
_cell.length_c   1.000
_cell.angle_alpha   90.00
_cell.angle_beta   90.00
_cell.angle_gamma   90.00
#
_symmetry.space_group_name_H-M   'P 1'
#
loop_
_entity.id
_entity.type
_entity.pdbx_description
1 polymer ?
#
loop_
_entity_poly.entity_id
_entity_poly.type
_entity_poly.pdbx_seq_one_letter_code
_entity_poly.pdbx_strand_id
1 'polypeptide(L)'
;MSIFDKIAGKNEAIDFSYDLEFIKEASERAYLKRWAIDTCVNHIARTMSQTKFNVENAEKNTSVIEYKLNIRPNTDESAATFWQKLTRKLILDNEVLIIKTDTNDLVIADDWEREEWALYDDVFKNIVIGD
;
A
#
# COMPACT_ATOMS: atom_id res chain seq x y z
N MET A 1 -12.25 3.56 58.59
CA MET A 1 -11.50 3.56 57.32
C MET A 1 -10.47 4.65 57.40
N SER A 2 -9.20 4.26 57.37
CA SER A 2 -8.07 5.08 57.79
C SER A 2 -7.76 6.17 56.74
N ILE A 3 -7.26 7.32 57.19
CA ILE A 3 -6.83 8.43 56.30
C ILE A 3 -5.76 7.93 55.30
N PHE A 4 -4.99 6.91 55.68
CA PHE A 4 -4.00 6.25 54.84
C PHE A 4 -4.60 5.53 53.62
N ASP A 5 -5.77 4.88 53.74
CA ASP A 5 -6.44 4.23 52.59
C ASP A 5 -6.92 5.25 51.56
N LYS A 6 -7.39 6.42 52.03
CA LYS A 6 -7.81 7.53 51.15
C LYS A 6 -6.66 8.17 50.40
N ILE A 7 -5.45 8.20 50.98
CA ILE A 7 -4.25 8.75 50.34
C ILE A 7 -3.69 7.74 49.33
N ALA A 8 -3.64 6.45 49.69
CA ALA A 8 -3.20 5.38 48.79
C ALA A 8 -4.08 5.28 47.52
N GLY A 9 -5.41 5.24 47.67
CA GLY A 9 -6.33 5.18 46.51
C GLY A 9 -6.34 6.46 45.65
N LYS A 10 -5.96 7.62 46.21
CA LYS A 10 -5.77 8.86 45.42
C LYS A 10 -4.52 8.79 44.55
N ASN A 11 -3.44 8.18 45.05
CA ASN A 11 -2.22 8.00 44.27
C ASN A 11 -2.44 7.01 43.12
N GLU A 12 -3.19 5.92 43.34
CA GLU A 12 -3.52 4.95 42.28
C GLU A 12 -4.36 5.56 41.15
N ALA A 13 -5.36 6.39 41.50
CA ALA A 13 -6.18 7.07 40.49
C ALA A 13 -5.39 8.11 39.68
N ILE A 14 -4.41 8.77 40.32
CA ILE A 14 -3.51 9.73 39.68
C ILE A 14 -2.54 8.99 38.73
N ASP A 15 -1.96 7.88 39.18
CA ASP A 15 -1.06 7.03 38.37
C ASP A 15 -1.77 6.50 37.12
N PHE A 16 -2.98 5.96 37.29
CA PHE A 16 -3.82 5.52 36.16
C PHE A 16 -4.16 6.65 35.18
N SER A 17 -4.37 7.87 35.68
CA SER A 17 -4.63 9.02 34.80
C SER A 17 -3.40 9.41 33.96
N TYR A 18 -2.19 9.31 34.52
CA TYR A 18 -0.94 9.55 33.80
C TYR A 18 -0.69 8.47 32.75
N ASP A 19 -0.93 7.20 33.08
CA ASP A 19 -0.83 6.09 32.13
C ASP A 19 -1.79 6.26 30.94
N LEU A 20 -3.04 6.66 31.20
CA LEU A 20 -4.01 6.96 30.15
C LEU A 20 -3.58 8.12 29.26
N GLU A 21 -3.04 9.19 29.85
CA GLU A 21 -2.55 10.35 29.10
C GLU A 21 -1.34 9.97 28.22
N PHE A 22 -0.43 9.14 28.74
CA PHE A 22 0.71 8.62 28.00
C PHE A 22 0.28 7.74 26.81
N ILE A 23 -0.67 6.82 27.02
CA ILE A 23 -1.22 5.98 25.95
C ILE A 23 -1.90 6.84 24.88
N LYS A 24 -2.66 7.86 25.29
CA LYS A 24 -3.31 8.79 24.37
C LYS A 24 -2.30 9.54 23.52
N GLU A 25 -1.26 10.10 24.14
CA GLU A 25 -0.21 10.84 23.44
C GLU A 25 0.57 9.91 22.46
N ALA A 26 0.85 8.67 22.86
CA ALA A 26 1.46 7.69 22.00
C ALA A 26 0.59 7.35 20.78
N SER A 27 -0.72 7.16 20.99
CA SER A 27 -1.70 6.90 19.92
C SER A 27 -1.80 8.09 18.95
N GLU A 28 -1.89 9.32 19.46
CA GLU A 28 -1.94 10.54 18.65
C GLU A 28 -0.69 10.70 17.79
N ARG A 29 0.50 10.46 18.35
CA ARG A 29 1.76 10.50 17.60
C ARG A 29 1.81 9.43 16.51
N ALA A 30 1.36 8.21 16.79
CA ALA A 30 1.30 7.13 15.81
C ALA A 30 0.35 7.49 14.65
N TYR A 31 -0.83 8.04 14.98
CA TYR A 31 -1.81 8.51 14.00
C TYR A 31 -1.23 9.61 13.10
N LEU A 32 -0.61 10.65 13.68
CA LEU A 32 0.00 11.75 12.92
C LEU A 32 1.12 11.24 12.00
N LYS A 33 1.94 10.30 12.47
CA LYS A 33 2.98 9.67 11.64
C LYS A 33 2.37 8.89 10.47
N ARG A 34 1.33 8.11 10.70
CA ARG A 34 0.64 7.38 9.63
C ARG A 34 0.05 8.34 8.60
N TRP A 35 -0.59 9.42 9.06
CA TRP A 35 -1.16 10.42 8.17
C TRP A 35 -0.11 11.14 7.33
N ALA A 36 1.05 11.45 7.90
CA ALA A 36 2.19 12.01 7.17
C ALA A 36 2.69 11.05 6.08
N ILE A 37 2.85 9.75 6.41
CA ILE A 37 3.22 8.72 5.43
C ILE A 37 2.18 8.63 4.31
N ASP A 38 0.90 8.52 4.65
CA ASP A 38 -0.17 8.42 3.65
C ASP A 38 -0.23 9.64 2.74
N THR A 39 0.08 10.82 3.26
CA THR A 39 0.16 12.07 2.48
C THR A 39 1.33 12.03 1.49
N CYS A 40 2.53 11.67 1.95
CA CYS A 40 3.71 11.53 1.08
C CYS A 40 3.48 10.48 -0.01
N VAL A 41 2.97 9.31 0.37
CA VAL A 41 2.64 8.21 -0.55
C VAL A 41 1.60 8.67 -1.59
N ASN A 42 0.56 9.39 -1.17
CA ASN A 42 -0.43 9.95 -2.08
C ASN A 42 0.16 10.95 -3.08
N HIS A 43 1.08 11.81 -2.63
CA HIS A 43 1.76 12.74 -3.52
C HIS A 43 2.59 12.00 -4.58
N ILE A 44 3.41 11.03 -4.16
CA ILE A 44 4.24 10.24 -5.08
C ILE A 44 3.36 9.47 -6.06
N ALA A 45 2.33 8.79 -5.58
CA ALA A 45 1.43 7.99 -6.41
C ALA A 45 0.66 8.85 -7.43
N ARG A 46 0.27 10.09 -7.08
CA ARG A 46 -0.34 11.04 -8.02
C ARG A 46 0.64 11.55 -9.07
N THR A 47 1.92 11.73 -8.72
CA THR A 47 2.95 12.08 -9.70
C THR A 47 3.17 10.93 -10.68
N MET A 48 3.26 9.69 -10.17
CA MET A 48 3.42 8.51 -11.01
C MET A 48 2.24 8.31 -11.96
N SER A 49 1.01 8.54 -11.51
CA SER A 49 -0.20 8.37 -12.35
C SER A 49 -0.30 9.33 -13.53
N GLN A 50 0.48 10.42 -13.53
CA GLN A 50 0.55 11.40 -14.62
C GLN A 50 1.68 11.11 -15.62
N THR A 51 2.53 10.13 -15.32
CA THR A 51 3.68 9.79 -16.16
C THR A 51 3.20 9.08 -17.43
N LYS A 52 3.86 9.37 -18.56
CA LYS A 52 3.61 8.70 -19.84
C LYS A 52 4.73 7.71 -20.13
N PHE A 53 4.35 6.49 -20.47
CA PHE A 53 5.24 5.41 -20.87
C PHE A 53 5.32 5.37 -22.39
N ASN A 54 6.51 5.64 -22.92
CA ASN A 54 6.79 5.46 -24.34
C ASN A 54 7.53 4.14 -24.52
N VAL A 55 7.13 3.34 -25.51
CA VAL A 55 7.76 2.05 -25.79
C VAL A 55 8.60 2.17 -27.05
N GLU A 56 9.91 2.20 -26.89
CA GLU A 56 10.84 2.24 -28.02
C GLU A 56 11.08 0.82 -28.54
N ASN A 57 10.25 0.37 -29.48
CA ASN A 57 10.49 -0.88 -30.21
C ASN A 57 9.90 -0.84 -31.64
N ALA A 58 10.58 -1.49 -32.59
CA ALA A 58 10.23 -1.57 -34.01
C ALA A 58 9.17 -2.63 -34.33
N GLU A 59 8.47 -3.16 -33.31
CA GLU A 59 7.45 -4.20 -33.48
C GLU A 59 6.07 -3.62 -33.78
N LYS A 60 5.22 -4.43 -34.44
CA LYS A 60 3.88 -4.04 -34.88
C LYS A 60 2.89 -3.72 -33.75
N ASN A 61 3.22 -4.03 -32.49
CA ASN A 61 2.29 -3.96 -31.36
C ASN A 61 2.60 -2.85 -30.35
N THR A 62 3.57 -1.97 -30.64
CA THR A 62 3.95 -0.85 -29.77
C THR A 62 2.74 0.01 -29.37
N SER A 63 1.86 0.34 -30.32
CA SER A 63 0.68 1.17 -30.06
C SER A 63 -0.32 0.53 -29.09
N VAL A 64 -0.46 -0.80 -29.11
CA VAL A 64 -1.37 -1.52 -28.20
C VAL A 64 -0.80 -1.52 -26.79
N ILE A 65 0.51 -1.73 -26.65
CA ILE A 65 1.19 -1.68 -25.35
C ILE A 65 1.11 -0.27 -24.77
N GLU A 66 1.43 0.75 -25.56
CA GLU A 66 1.31 2.15 -25.14
C GLU A 66 -0.13 2.52 -24.75
N TYR A 67 -1.13 2.02 -25.47
CA TYR A 67 -2.53 2.19 -25.09
C TYR A 67 -2.84 1.57 -23.72
N LYS A 68 -2.39 0.33 -23.49
CA LYS A 68 -2.59 -0.34 -22.19
C LYS A 68 -1.90 0.40 -21.05
N LEU A 69 -0.65 0.83 -21.25
CA LEU A 69 0.13 1.49 -20.21
C LEU A 69 -0.36 2.92 -19.89
N ASN A 70 -0.87 3.66 -20.88
CA ASN A 70 -1.19 5.09 -20.72
C ASN A 70 -2.68 5.43 -20.67
N ILE A 71 -3.56 4.54 -21.16
CA ILE A 71 -4.99 4.83 -21.28
C ILE A 71 -5.80 3.85 -20.44
N ARG A 72 -5.72 2.56 -20.76
CA ARG A 72 -6.60 1.54 -20.16
C ARG A 72 -5.89 0.20 -19.96
N PRO A 73 -5.27 -0.03 -18.79
CA PRO A 73 -4.52 -1.23 -18.48
C PRO A 73 -5.39 -2.48 -18.43
N ASN A 74 -6.60 -2.36 -17.88
CA ASN A 74 -7.61 -3.42 -17.83
C ASN A 74 -9.01 -2.86 -18.08
N THR A 75 -10.02 -3.72 -18.06
CA THR A 75 -11.39 -3.32 -18.35
C THR A 75 -11.99 -2.42 -17.26
N ASP A 76 -11.54 -2.54 -16.02
CA ASP A 76 -12.22 -1.99 -14.85
C ASP A 76 -11.65 -0.63 -14.40
N GLU A 77 -10.40 -0.31 -14.75
CA GLU A 77 -9.75 0.92 -14.30
C GLU A 77 -8.95 1.67 -15.39
N SER A 78 -8.71 2.95 -15.13
CA SER A 78 -7.87 3.81 -15.98
C SER A 78 -6.39 3.64 -15.66
N ALA A 79 -5.50 4.02 -16.59
CA ALA A 79 -4.05 3.99 -16.33
C ALA A 79 -3.66 4.82 -15.10
N ALA A 80 -4.29 5.97 -14.90
CA ALA A 80 -4.01 6.81 -13.74
C ALA A 80 -4.36 6.09 -12.42
N THR A 81 -5.51 5.40 -12.37
CA THR A 81 -5.93 4.63 -11.20
C THR A 81 -4.99 3.45 -10.95
N PHE A 82 -4.67 2.70 -12.00
CA PHE A 82 -3.77 1.55 -11.94
C PHE A 82 -2.39 1.93 -11.39
N TRP A 83 -1.74 2.95 -11.97
CA TRP A 83 -0.41 3.39 -11.53
C TRP A 83 -0.43 4.00 -10.13
N GLN A 84 -1.52 4.66 -9.75
CA GLN A 84 -1.69 5.14 -8.39
C GLN A 84 -1.83 3.97 -7.40
N LYS A 85 -2.66 2.94 -7.69
CA LYS A 85 -2.82 1.74 -6.86
C LYS A 85 -1.48 1.00 -6.73
N LEU A 86 -0.80 0.76 -7.86
CA LEU A 86 0.50 0.11 -7.93
C LEU A 86 1.55 0.82 -7.10
N THR A 87 1.69 2.14 -7.28
CA THR A 87 2.70 2.93 -6.55
C THR A 87 2.43 2.93 -5.05
N ARG A 88 1.16 2.99 -4.64
CA ARG A 88 0.79 2.90 -3.23
C ARG A 88 1.18 1.55 -2.63
N LYS A 89 0.81 0.43 -3.27
CA LYS A 89 1.19 -0.92 -2.83
C LYS A 89 2.70 -1.06 -2.75
N LEU A 90 3.43 -0.68 -3.80
CA LEU A 90 4.88 -0.82 -3.84
C LEU A 90 5.60 -0.04 -2.72
N ILE A 91 5.11 1.13 -2.33
CA ILE A 91 5.74 1.91 -1.24
C ILE A 91 5.35 1.38 0.15
N LEU A 92 4.12 0.89 0.33
CA LEU A 92 3.62 0.45 1.64
C LEU A 92 3.99 -1.01 1.95
N ASP A 93 3.91 -1.86 0.94
CA ASP A 93 4.05 -3.32 1.06
C ASP A 93 5.41 -3.79 0.53
N ASN A 94 6.21 -2.90 -0.05
CA ASN A 94 7.51 -3.15 -0.68
C ASN A 94 7.50 -4.11 -1.89
N GLU A 95 6.35 -4.68 -2.23
CA GLU A 95 6.18 -5.57 -3.37
C GLU A 95 4.81 -5.39 -4.04
N VAL A 96 4.75 -5.73 -5.32
CA VAL A 96 3.51 -5.73 -6.10
C VAL A 96 3.64 -6.73 -7.24
N LEU A 97 2.63 -7.58 -7.40
CA LEU A 97 2.55 -8.51 -8.52
C LEU A 97 1.55 -8.00 -9.57
N ILE A 98 2.02 -7.83 -10.80
CA ILE A 98 1.18 -7.53 -11.96
C ILE A 98 1.03 -8.81 -12.77
N ILE A 99 -0.21 -9.17 -13.06
CA ILE A 99 -0.53 -10.29 -13.94
C ILE A 99 -0.96 -9.73 -15.29
N LYS A 100 -0.35 -10.28 -16.34
CA LYS A 100 -0.80 -10.10 -17.70
C LYS A 100 -1.77 -11.22 -18.07
N THR A 101 -3.01 -10.88 -18.36
CA THR A 101 -4.03 -11.85 -18.79
C THR A 101 -3.85 -12.23 -20.26
N ASP A 102 -4.57 -13.26 -20.72
CA ASP A 102 -4.64 -13.66 -22.13
C ASP A 102 -5.15 -12.54 -23.05
N THR A 103 -5.96 -11.62 -22.52
CA THR A 103 -6.46 -10.43 -23.23
C THR A 103 -5.45 -9.28 -23.27
N ASN A 104 -4.22 -9.49 -22.76
CA ASN A 104 -3.21 -8.46 -22.52
C ASN A 104 -3.66 -7.36 -21.56
N ASP A 105 -4.60 -7.64 -20.66
CA ASP A 105 -4.93 -6.74 -19.57
C ASP A 105 -3.89 -6.88 -18.44
N LEU A 106 -3.63 -5.77 -17.76
CA LEU A 106 -2.75 -5.71 -16.60
C LEU A 106 -3.60 -5.61 -15.34
N VAL A 107 -3.46 -6.58 -14.45
CA VAL A 107 -4.21 -6.64 -13.19
C VAL A 107 -3.25 -6.75 -12.03
N ILE A 108 -3.48 -5.98 -10.97
CA ILE A 108 -2.68 -6.02 -9.74
C ILE A 108 -3.28 -7.08 -8.83
N ALA A 109 -2.47 -8.05 -8.42
CA ALA A 109 -2.89 -9.04 -7.43
C ALA A 109 -3.06 -8.41 -6.05
N ASP A 110 -4.08 -8.85 -5.32
CA ASP A 110 -4.32 -8.39 -3.96
C ASP A 110 -3.48 -9.20 -2.96
N ASP A 111 -3.33 -10.52 -3.17
CA ASP A 111 -2.47 -11.43 -2.40
C ASP A 111 -1.84 -12.52 -3.30
N TRP A 112 -0.69 -13.05 -2.89
CA TRP A 112 0.03 -14.13 -3.58
C TRP A 112 1.12 -14.75 -2.69
N GLU A 113 1.53 -15.96 -3.01
CA GLU A 113 2.68 -16.62 -2.40
C GLU A 113 3.85 -16.66 -3.40
N ARG A 114 5.02 -16.15 -3.02
CA ARG A 114 6.25 -16.24 -3.83
C ARG A 114 7.09 -17.42 -3.35
N GLU A 115 7.30 -18.41 -4.21
CA GLU A 115 8.32 -19.44 -4.03
C GLU A 115 9.61 -18.97 -4.70
N GLU A 116 10.63 -18.68 -3.88
CA GLU A 116 11.93 -18.20 -4.36
C GLU A 116 12.85 -19.36 -4.74
N TRP A 117 13.39 -19.33 -5.96
CA TRP A 117 14.29 -20.35 -6.47
C TRP A 117 15.68 -19.73 -6.75
N ALA A 118 16.75 -20.36 -6.27
CA ALA A 118 18.10 -19.81 -6.44
C ALA A 118 18.68 -19.99 -7.86
N LEU A 119 18.18 -20.98 -8.60
CA LEU A 119 18.72 -21.39 -9.91
C LEU A 119 17.69 -21.24 -11.05
N TYR A 120 16.45 -20.91 -10.72
CA TYR A 120 15.32 -20.84 -11.65
C TYR A 120 14.51 -19.58 -11.33
N ASP A 121 13.61 -19.22 -12.24
CA ASP A 121 12.68 -18.12 -11.99
C ASP A 121 11.74 -18.45 -10.83
N ASP A 122 11.39 -17.43 -10.06
CA ASP A 122 10.44 -17.58 -8.96
C ASP A 122 9.06 -17.95 -9.45
N VAL A 123 8.36 -18.73 -8.63
CA VAL A 123 6.99 -19.17 -8.93
C VAL A 123 6.03 -18.46 -7.99
N PHE A 124 5.02 -17.81 -8.56
CA PHE A 124 3.95 -17.16 -7.80
C PHE A 124 2.71 -18.07 -7.78
N LYS A 125 2.19 -18.36 -6.58
CA LYS A 125 1.06 -19.27 -6.34
C LYS A 125 -0.04 -18.58 -5.54
N ASN A 126 -1.21 -19.22 -5.47
CA ASN A 126 -2.36 -18.79 -4.68
C ASN A 126 -2.74 -17.32 -4.91
N ILE A 127 -2.73 -16.91 -6.18
CA ILE A 127 -2.95 -15.51 -6.55
C ILE A 127 -4.42 -15.13 -6.39
N VAL A 128 -4.69 -14.09 -5.59
CA VAL A 128 -6.02 -13.54 -5.34
C VAL A 128 -6.15 -12.17 -5.99
N ILE A 129 -7.31 -11.92 -6.62
CA ILE A 129 -7.66 -10.66 -7.29
C ILE A 129 -9.10 -10.29 -6.92
N GLY A 130 -9.31 -9.08 -6.42
CA GLY A 130 -10.64 -8.50 -6.21
C GLY A 130 -11.28 -8.85 -4.87
N ASP A 131 -10.49 -9.00 -3.81
CA ASP A 131 -10.98 -9.25 -2.43
C ASP A 131 -11.39 -7.95 -1.71
#